data_AF-A0A8Q3WMM9-F1
#
_entry.id   AF-A0A8Q3WMM9-F1
#
_cell.length_a   1.000
_cell.length_b   1.000
_cell.length_c   1.000
_cell.angle_alpha   90.00
_cell.angle_beta   90.00
_cell.angle_gamma   90.00
#
_symmetry.space_group_name_H-M   'P 1'
#
loop_
_entity.id
_entity.type
_entity.pdbx_description
1 polymer ?
#
loop_
_entity_poly.entity_id
_entity_poly.type
_entity_poly.pdbx_seq_one_letter_code
_entity_poly.pdbx_strand_id
1 'polypeptide(L)'
;MPVPWFLLSLALGRSPVVLSLERLVGPQDATHCSPGLSCRLWDSDILCLPGDIVPAPGPVLAPTHLQTELVLRCQKETDCDLCLRVAVHLAVHASLQAQVVLSFQAYPTARCVLLEVQVPAALVQFGQSVGSVVYDCFEAALGSEVRIWSYTQPRYEKELNHTQQLPDCRGLEVWNSIPSCWALPWLNVSADGDNVHLVLNVSEEQHFGLSLYWNQVQGPPKPRWHKNLVRPPPSQVHSHCRPMPVQRTQCHIREDP
;
A
#
# COMPACT_ATOMS: atom_id res chain seq x y z
N MET A 1 -5.70 -14.20 -62.31
CA MET A 1 -6.65 -13.71 -61.29
C MET A 1 -5.93 -13.70 -59.95
N PRO A 2 -5.64 -12.52 -59.36
CA PRO A 2 -4.87 -12.41 -58.11
C PRO A 2 -5.80 -12.43 -56.89
N VAL A 3 -5.31 -13.02 -55.80
CA VAL A 3 -5.98 -13.17 -54.51
C VAL A 3 -5.91 -11.84 -53.74
N PRO A 4 -7.01 -11.33 -53.14
CA PRO A 4 -6.96 -10.11 -52.36
C PRO A 4 -6.49 -10.41 -50.93
N TRP A 5 -5.47 -9.67 -50.51
CA TRP A 5 -4.89 -9.67 -49.17
C TRP A 5 -5.89 -9.09 -48.16
N PHE A 6 -6.31 -9.90 -47.19
CA PHE A 6 -6.98 -9.41 -45.99
C PHE A 6 -5.95 -8.73 -45.08
N LEU A 7 -6.12 -7.43 -44.91
CA LEU A 7 -5.43 -6.62 -43.90
C LEU A 7 -5.88 -7.11 -42.51
N LEU A 8 -5.00 -7.84 -41.80
CA LEU A 8 -5.12 -8.01 -40.35
C LEU A 8 -4.76 -6.68 -39.69
N SER A 9 -5.78 -5.93 -39.29
CA SER A 9 -5.61 -4.80 -38.36
C SER A 9 -5.28 -5.37 -36.98
N LEU A 10 -4.00 -5.32 -36.62
CA LEU A 10 -3.53 -5.49 -35.25
C LEU A 10 -4.10 -4.36 -34.39
N ALA A 11 -5.17 -4.67 -33.65
CA ALA A 11 -5.56 -3.88 -32.50
C ALA A 11 -4.46 -4.04 -31.44
N LEU A 12 -3.50 -3.10 -31.41
CA LEU A 12 -2.66 -2.89 -30.23
C LEU A 12 -3.56 -2.37 -29.10
N GLY A 13 -4.23 -3.31 -28.42
CA GLY A 13 -4.74 -3.06 -27.09
C GLY A 13 -3.56 -2.62 -26.21
N ARG A 14 -3.69 -1.46 -25.57
CA ARG A 14 -2.76 -1.01 -24.53
C ARG A 14 -2.56 -2.17 -23.56
N SER A 15 -1.36 -2.74 -23.53
CA SER A 15 -0.96 -3.68 -22.50
C SER A 15 -1.27 -3.03 -21.15
N PRO A 16 -1.89 -3.75 -20.20
CA PRO A 16 -1.98 -3.24 -18.83
C PRO A 16 -0.55 -2.96 -18.39
N VAL A 17 -0.27 -1.71 -18.05
CA VAL A 17 1.01 -1.31 -17.48
C VAL A 17 1.17 -2.16 -16.22
N VAL A 18 2.01 -3.19 -16.31
CA VAL A 18 2.49 -3.91 -15.13
C VAL A 18 3.37 -2.88 -14.44
N LEU A 19 2.82 -2.22 -13.42
CA LEU A 19 3.64 -1.51 -12.45
C LEU A 19 4.59 -2.57 -11.90
N SER A 20 5.89 -2.29 -11.96
CA SER A 20 6.92 -3.06 -11.26
C SER A 20 7.42 -2.17 -10.14
N LEU A 21 6.92 -2.41 -8.93
CA LEU A 21 7.25 -1.69 -7.71
C LEU A 21 8.69 -2.02 -7.32
N GLU A 22 9.44 -0.98 -6.99
CA GLU A 22 10.79 -1.15 -6.46
C GLU A 22 10.74 -1.90 -5.12
N ARG A 23 11.70 -2.81 -4.92
CA ARG A 23 11.83 -3.59 -3.68
C ARG A 23 12.94 -3.02 -2.82
N LEU A 24 12.58 -2.60 -1.62
CA LEU A 24 13.50 -2.19 -0.58
C LEU A 24 13.95 -3.42 0.22
N VAL A 25 15.27 -3.56 0.34
CA VAL A 25 15.90 -4.64 1.11
C VAL A 25 16.33 -4.07 2.47
N GLY A 26 15.76 -4.63 3.53
CA GLY A 26 16.14 -4.31 4.90
C GLY A 26 14.98 -3.76 5.74
N PRO A 27 14.98 -4.01 7.05
CA PRO A 27 13.88 -3.62 7.94
C PRO A 27 13.98 -2.19 8.47
N GLN A 28 15.05 -1.46 8.15
CA GLN A 28 15.31 -0.15 8.76
C GLN A 28 14.87 1.00 7.85
N ASP A 29 14.39 2.05 8.49
CA ASP A 29 14.08 3.30 7.82
C ASP A 29 15.36 3.97 7.31
N ALA A 30 15.31 4.42 6.07
CA ALA A 30 16.43 5.05 5.40
C ALA A 30 16.02 6.43 4.85
N THR A 31 17.02 7.30 4.70
CA THR A 31 16.85 8.56 4.00
C THR A 31 17.90 8.72 2.92
N HIS A 32 17.46 9.26 1.79
CA HIS A 32 18.31 9.52 0.63
C HIS A 32 18.22 10.99 0.24
N CYS A 33 19.29 11.51 -0.33
CA CYS A 33 19.40 12.90 -0.73
C CYS A 33 19.82 13.01 -2.18
N SER A 34 19.35 14.07 -2.84
CA SER A 34 19.90 14.46 -4.12
C SER A 34 21.40 14.77 -4.00
N PRO A 35 22.18 14.56 -5.09
CA PRO A 35 23.62 14.79 -5.08
C PRO A 35 24.00 16.17 -4.54
N GLY A 36 24.96 16.19 -3.62
CA GLY A 36 25.45 17.42 -2.99
C GLY A 36 24.74 17.80 -1.69
N LEU A 37 23.55 17.27 -1.41
CA LEU A 37 22.92 17.43 -0.11
C LEU A 37 23.39 16.36 0.88
N SER A 38 23.40 16.70 2.16
CA SER A 38 23.55 15.72 3.25
C SER A 38 22.24 15.65 4.02
N CYS A 39 21.71 14.44 4.22
CA CYS A 39 20.56 14.21 5.09
C CYS A 39 20.86 13.19 6.16
N ARG A 40 20.14 13.35 7.26
CA ARG A 40 20.13 12.42 8.38
C ARG A 40 18.71 12.22 8.85
N LEU A 41 18.33 10.96 9.04
CA LEU A 41 17.15 10.58 9.81
C LEU A 41 17.47 10.85 11.28
N TRP A 42 16.79 11.83 11.87
CA TRP A 42 17.05 12.23 13.26
C TRP A 42 16.22 11.42 14.24
N ASP A 43 14.93 11.28 13.96
CA ASP A 43 14.00 10.57 14.83
C ASP A 43 12.82 10.03 14.01
N SER A 44 12.41 8.82 14.33
CA SER A 44 11.26 8.11 13.76
C SER A 44 10.25 7.96 14.91
N ASP A 45 9.12 8.67 14.82
CA ASP A 45 8.03 8.73 15.82
C ASP A 45 8.07 9.93 16.80
N ILE A 46 8.42 11.11 16.29
CA ILE A 46 8.20 12.37 17.02
C ILE A 46 6.71 12.74 17.08
N LEU A 47 6.36 13.67 17.97
CA LEU A 47 5.02 14.27 17.99
C LEU A 47 4.80 15.14 16.75
N CYS A 48 3.69 14.89 16.03
CA CYS A 48 3.26 15.66 14.87
C CYS A 48 2.75 17.06 15.26
N LEU A 49 3.66 17.96 15.63
CA LEU A 49 3.34 19.33 16.02
C LEU A 49 3.84 20.32 14.94
N PRO A 50 2.96 20.80 14.05
CA PRO A 50 3.33 21.81 13.05
C PRO A 50 3.70 23.16 13.68
N GLY A 51 3.10 23.47 14.84
CA GLY A 51 3.25 24.77 15.49
C GLY A 51 2.69 25.93 14.64
N ASP A 52 2.92 27.15 15.10
CA ASP A 52 2.53 28.36 14.36
C ASP A 52 3.56 28.73 13.28
N ILE A 53 3.11 29.47 12.27
CA ILE A 53 4.02 30.06 11.28
C ILE A 53 4.79 31.19 11.96
N VAL A 54 6.12 31.11 11.92
CA VAL A 54 7.00 32.17 12.44
C VAL A 54 7.66 32.93 11.28
N PRO A 55 7.87 34.25 11.40
CA PRO A 55 8.66 35.00 10.43
C PRO A 55 10.08 34.45 10.34
N ALA A 56 10.57 34.24 9.12
CA ALA A 56 11.92 33.78 8.92
C ALA A 56 12.93 34.89 9.30
N PRO A 57 13.91 34.63 10.19
CA PRO A 57 14.89 35.65 10.64
C PRO A 57 15.87 36.06 9.53
N GLY A 58 15.83 35.33 8.45
CA GLY A 58 16.60 35.49 7.25
C GLY A 58 16.10 34.45 6.28
N PRO A 59 16.86 34.18 5.23
CA PRO A 59 16.32 33.28 4.23
C PRO A 59 16.52 31.81 4.68
N VAL A 60 15.53 30.95 4.47
CA VAL A 60 15.39 29.60 5.07
C VAL A 60 15.20 28.52 4.01
N LEU A 61 15.34 27.23 4.36
CA LEU A 61 14.90 26.16 3.46
C LEU A 61 13.40 25.95 3.64
N ALA A 62 12.69 25.81 2.52
CA ALA A 62 11.25 25.57 2.51
C ALA A 62 10.90 24.34 1.65
N PRO A 63 10.03 23.44 2.14
CA PRO A 63 9.41 22.41 1.32
C PRO A 63 8.55 23.05 0.22
N THR A 64 8.79 22.69 -1.03
CA THR A 64 8.07 23.27 -2.18
C THR A 64 7.12 22.28 -2.86
N HIS A 65 7.50 21.01 -2.89
CA HIS A 65 6.72 19.98 -3.55
C HIS A 65 6.89 18.62 -2.85
N LEU A 66 5.80 17.88 -2.74
CA LEU A 66 5.75 16.54 -2.14
C LEU A 66 5.44 15.53 -3.23
N GLN A 67 6.33 14.54 -3.39
CA GLN A 67 6.15 13.40 -4.30
C GLN A 67 6.09 12.12 -3.50
N THR A 68 5.28 11.20 -3.97
CA THR A 68 5.12 9.88 -3.37
C THR A 68 5.28 8.81 -4.42
N GLU A 69 5.92 7.72 -4.01
CA GLU A 69 6.14 6.54 -4.84
C GLU A 69 5.76 5.30 -4.03
N LEU A 70 5.09 4.34 -4.68
CA LEU A 70 4.79 3.06 -4.06
C LEU A 70 6.00 2.15 -4.21
N VAL A 71 6.39 1.51 -3.12
CA VAL A 71 7.49 0.56 -3.05
C VAL A 71 7.07 -0.64 -2.19
N LEU A 72 7.79 -1.74 -2.33
CA LEU A 72 7.62 -2.93 -1.49
C LEU A 72 8.78 -3.01 -0.50
N ARG A 73 8.48 -3.06 0.80
CA ARG A 73 9.49 -3.34 1.82
C ARG A 73 9.44 -4.82 2.15
N CYS A 74 10.52 -5.54 1.86
CA CYS A 74 10.55 -6.99 1.95
C CYS A 74 11.56 -7.44 3.01
N GLN A 75 11.10 -8.24 3.99
CA GLN A 75 12.01 -8.97 4.89
C GLN A 75 12.55 -10.24 4.23
N LYS A 76 11.71 -10.89 3.41
CA LYS A 76 12.03 -12.06 2.58
C LYS A 76 11.37 -11.89 1.20
N GLU A 77 11.67 -12.78 0.26
CA GLU A 77 11.23 -12.66 -1.13
C GLU A 77 9.70 -12.61 -1.32
N THR A 78 8.94 -13.24 -0.43
CA THR A 78 7.46 -13.30 -0.46
C THR A 78 6.80 -12.69 0.78
N ASP A 79 7.59 -11.99 1.60
CA ASP A 79 7.16 -11.40 2.87
C ASP A 79 7.44 -9.90 2.82
N CYS A 80 6.56 -9.23 2.09
CA CYS A 80 6.66 -7.82 1.78
C CYS A 80 5.41 -7.07 2.22
N ASP A 81 5.61 -5.84 2.65
CA ASP A 81 4.56 -4.89 2.97
C ASP A 81 4.53 -3.76 1.94
N LEU A 82 3.33 -3.23 1.68
CA LEU A 82 3.18 -2.05 0.85
C LEU A 82 3.67 -0.83 1.62
N CYS A 83 4.54 -0.07 0.97
CA CYS A 83 5.19 1.08 1.57
C CYS A 83 5.10 2.31 0.67
N LEU A 84 5.06 3.47 1.31
CA LEU A 84 5.05 4.76 0.64
C LEU A 84 6.39 5.46 0.84
N ARG A 85 7.17 5.54 -0.23
CA ARG A 85 8.36 6.38 -0.32
C ARG A 85 7.92 7.83 -0.52
N VAL A 86 8.49 8.75 0.24
CA VAL A 86 8.14 10.17 0.18
C VAL A 86 9.37 11.00 -0.15
N ALA A 87 9.29 11.78 -1.23
CA ALA A 87 10.32 12.72 -1.64
C ALA A 87 9.82 14.16 -1.46
N VAL A 88 10.57 14.96 -0.71
CA VAL A 88 10.28 16.37 -0.47
C VAL A 88 11.32 17.22 -1.20
N HIS A 89 10.84 18.04 -2.13
CA HIS A 89 11.68 19.01 -2.83
C HIS A 89 11.83 20.27 -2.00
N LEU A 90 13.07 20.75 -1.90
CA LEU A 90 13.44 21.90 -1.08
C LEU A 90 13.91 23.03 -1.97
N ALA A 91 13.47 24.25 -1.67
CA ALA A 91 14.05 25.46 -2.25
C ALA A 91 14.79 26.26 -1.20
N VAL A 92 15.91 26.85 -1.62
CA VAL A 92 16.69 27.74 -0.77
C VAL A 92 16.10 29.12 -0.81
N HIS A 93 15.86 29.63 0.38
CA HIS A 93 15.82 31.07 0.56
C HIS A 93 17.21 31.53 1.08
N ALA A 94 17.97 30.84 1.97
CA ALA A 94 19.46 30.98 2.20
C ALA A 94 20.05 30.16 3.38
N SER A 95 19.24 29.55 4.26
CA SER A 95 19.76 28.71 5.35
C SER A 95 20.44 27.46 4.80
N LEU A 96 21.57 27.08 5.41
CA LEU A 96 22.34 25.90 5.03
C LEU A 96 21.84 24.62 5.72
N GLN A 97 20.91 24.73 6.67
CA GLN A 97 20.41 23.61 7.44
C GLN A 97 18.93 23.78 7.76
N ALA A 98 18.17 22.70 7.67
CA ALA A 98 16.77 22.67 8.09
C ALA A 98 16.37 21.30 8.61
N GLN A 99 15.41 21.32 9.52
CA GLN A 99 14.71 20.14 9.99
C GLN A 99 13.38 20.07 9.26
N VAL A 100 13.16 19.00 8.52
CA VAL A 100 11.96 18.73 7.73
C VAL A 100 11.20 17.62 8.43
N VAL A 101 9.94 17.89 8.77
CA VAL A 101 9.03 16.91 9.34
C VAL A 101 8.20 16.30 8.21
N LEU A 102 8.06 14.98 8.25
CA LEU A 102 7.08 14.23 7.48
C LEU A 102 6.03 13.68 8.44
N SER A 103 4.77 14.07 8.24
CA SER A 103 3.64 13.52 8.98
C SER A 103 2.84 12.60 8.07
N PHE A 104 2.66 11.37 8.50
CA PHE A 104 1.90 10.34 7.79
C PHE A 104 0.69 9.93 8.61
N GLN A 105 -0.46 9.87 7.97
CA GLN A 105 -1.72 9.43 8.59
C GLN A 105 -2.43 8.44 7.67
N ALA A 106 -2.70 7.25 8.21
CA ALA A 106 -3.47 6.19 7.57
C ALA A 106 -4.37 5.58 8.63
N TYR A 107 -5.67 5.89 8.66
CA TYR A 107 -6.52 5.48 9.78
C TYR A 107 -6.44 3.96 10.06
N PRO A 108 -6.13 3.52 11.29
CA PRO A 108 -6.05 4.29 12.54
C PRO A 108 -4.62 4.76 12.95
N THR A 109 -3.60 4.49 12.14
CA THR A 109 -2.19 4.82 12.44
C THR A 109 -1.82 6.24 12.03
N ALA A 110 -0.94 6.86 12.82
CA ALA A 110 -0.29 8.12 12.50
C ALA A 110 1.17 8.05 12.97
N ARG A 111 2.10 8.49 12.12
CA ARG A 111 3.55 8.50 12.39
C ARG A 111 4.16 9.80 11.92
N CYS A 112 5.21 10.25 12.60
CA CYS A 112 5.95 11.45 12.21
C CYS A 112 7.45 11.21 12.26
N VAL A 113 8.14 11.70 11.25
CA VAL A 113 9.57 11.51 11.06
C VAL A 113 10.25 12.86 10.93
N LEU A 114 11.39 13.01 11.60
CA LEU A 114 12.23 14.20 11.54
C LEU A 114 13.48 13.93 10.71
N LEU A 115 13.64 14.70 9.64
CA LEU A 115 14.78 14.65 8.73
C LEU A 115 15.58 15.93 8.89
N GLU A 116 16.88 15.82 9.06
CA GLU A 116 17.79 16.95 8.99
C GLU A 116 18.43 16.99 7.61
N VAL A 117 18.41 18.16 6.97
CA VAL A 117 19.00 18.38 5.66
C VAL A 117 19.99 19.53 5.76
N GLN A 118 21.21 19.28 5.27
CA GLN A 118 22.28 20.25 5.15
C GLN A 118 22.59 20.49 3.66
N VAL A 119 22.55 21.75 3.27
CA VAL A 119 22.78 22.23 1.91
C VAL A 119 24.14 22.93 1.87
N PRO A 120 25.07 22.54 0.98
CA PRO A 120 26.35 23.21 0.85
C PRO A 120 26.17 24.60 0.21
N ALA A 121 27.01 25.56 0.61
CA ALA A 121 26.95 26.94 0.13
C ALA A 121 27.02 27.08 -1.40
N ALA A 122 27.64 26.13 -2.10
CA ALA A 122 27.74 26.11 -3.55
C ALA A 122 26.39 25.93 -4.27
N LEU A 123 25.39 25.32 -3.62
CA LEU A 123 24.05 25.09 -4.16
C LEU A 123 23.04 26.19 -3.76
N VAL A 124 23.46 27.17 -2.95
CA VAL A 124 22.59 28.20 -2.41
C VAL A 124 22.38 29.29 -3.48
N GLN A 125 21.33 29.14 -4.27
CA GLN A 125 20.78 30.20 -5.12
C GLN A 125 19.37 30.53 -4.65
N PHE A 126 19.10 31.82 -4.40
CA PHE A 126 17.82 32.28 -3.87
C PHE A 126 16.67 31.89 -4.81
N GLY A 127 15.63 31.25 -4.27
CA GLY A 127 14.42 30.87 -5.00
C GLY A 127 14.59 29.68 -5.96
N GLN A 128 15.75 29.03 -5.99
CA GLN A 128 15.96 27.82 -6.76
C GLN A 128 15.77 26.57 -5.90
N SER A 129 15.32 25.50 -6.56
CA SER A 129 15.32 24.16 -5.98
C SER A 129 16.76 23.72 -5.74
N VAL A 130 17.02 23.22 -4.53
CA VAL A 130 18.32 22.64 -4.16
C VAL A 130 18.32 21.12 -4.21
N GLY A 131 17.20 20.53 -4.64
CA GLY A 131 17.02 19.11 -4.77
C GLY A 131 15.99 18.55 -3.79
N SER A 132 16.14 17.30 -3.40
CA SER A 132 15.14 16.59 -2.61
C SER A 132 15.75 15.70 -1.54
N VAL A 133 14.98 15.54 -0.46
CA VAL A 133 15.20 14.52 0.57
C VAL A 133 14.11 13.46 0.43
N VAL A 134 14.51 12.20 0.47
CA VAL A 134 13.65 11.03 0.29
C VAL A 134 13.65 10.22 1.58
N TYR A 135 12.48 9.73 1.98
CA TYR A 135 12.29 8.84 3.12
C TYR A 135 11.72 7.50 2.65
N ASP A 136 12.44 6.44 3.00
CA ASP A 136 12.14 5.05 2.70
C ASP A 136 11.86 4.32 4.02
N CYS A 137 10.62 4.18 4.48
CA CYS A 137 9.33 4.53 3.87
C CYS A 137 8.25 4.43 4.97
N PHE A 138 7.01 4.87 4.68
CA PHE A 138 5.86 4.62 5.57
C PHE A 138 5.13 3.34 5.18
N GLU A 139 5.09 2.36 6.08
CA GLU A 139 4.27 1.16 5.94
C GLU A 139 2.78 1.50 6.01
N ALA A 140 1.99 0.92 5.11
CA ALA A 140 0.58 1.25 5.00
C ALA A 140 -0.27 0.06 4.54
N ALA A 141 -1.49 0.00 5.04
CA ALA A 141 -2.42 -1.08 4.71
C ALA A 141 -2.92 -0.99 3.26
N LEU A 142 -3.14 -2.14 2.64
CA LEU A 142 -3.73 -2.26 1.31
C LEU A 142 -5.12 -1.62 1.25
N GLY A 143 -5.41 -0.91 0.16
CA GLY A 143 -6.69 -0.25 -0.06
C GLY A 143 -6.99 0.92 0.90
N SER A 144 -6.03 1.36 1.71
CA SER A 144 -6.22 2.48 2.63
C SER A 144 -6.05 3.85 1.95
N GLU A 145 -6.73 4.87 2.48
CA GLU A 145 -6.44 6.26 2.17
C GLU A 145 -5.33 6.75 3.10
N VAL A 146 -4.30 7.34 2.52
CA VAL A 146 -3.18 7.91 3.27
C VAL A 146 -3.07 9.41 3.01
N ARG A 147 -2.70 10.15 4.06
CA ARG A 147 -2.46 11.59 4.01
C ARG A 147 -1.07 11.89 4.54
N ILE A 148 -0.36 12.73 3.80
CA ILE A 148 1.02 13.10 4.10
C ILE A 148 1.11 14.60 4.17
N TRP A 149 1.76 15.10 5.21
CA TRP A 149 2.13 16.50 5.33
C TRP A 149 3.63 16.65 5.43
N SER A 150 4.14 17.77 4.91
CA SER A 150 5.53 18.16 5.09
C SER A 150 5.65 19.63 5.45
N TYR A 151 6.50 19.92 6.43
CA TYR A 151 6.81 21.27 6.90
C TYR A 151 8.18 21.29 7.55
N THR A 152 8.75 22.48 7.73
CA THR A 152 9.99 22.67 8.48
C THR A 152 9.74 22.91 9.96
N GLN A 153 10.73 22.61 10.79
CA GLN A 153 10.74 22.93 12.21
C GLN A 153 11.92 23.86 12.53
N PRO A 154 11.68 25.13 12.93
CA PRO A 154 10.38 25.80 13.06
C PRO A 154 9.74 26.06 11.69
N ARG A 155 8.42 26.30 11.70
CA ARG A 155 7.61 26.40 10.50
C ARG A 155 7.54 27.82 9.97
N TYR A 156 8.05 28.04 8.77
CA TYR A 156 8.08 29.36 8.12
C TYR A 156 7.00 29.54 7.06
N GLU A 157 6.45 28.45 6.53
CA GLU A 157 5.45 28.44 5.47
C GLU A 157 4.30 27.49 5.80
N LYS A 158 3.29 27.47 4.93
CA LYS A 158 2.18 26.54 5.03
C LYS A 158 2.66 25.11 4.75
N GLU A 159 2.04 24.14 5.41
CA GLU A 159 2.30 22.73 5.21
C GLU A 159 1.98 22.31 3.77
N LEU A 160 2.87 21.54 3.17
CA LEU A 160 2.52 20.75 1.99
C LEU A 160 1.60 19.63 2.41
N ASN A 161 0.64 19.28 1.56
CA ASN A 161 -0.25 18.16 1.78
C ASN A 161 -0.35 17.30 0.53
N HIS A 162 -0.49 15.99 0.74
CA HIS A 162 -0.78 15.03 -0.32
C HIS A 162 -1.72 13.96 0.21
N THR A 163 -2.64 13.49 -0.62
CA THR A 163 -3.59 12.43 -0.26
C THR A 163 -3.67 11.46 -1.42
N GLN A 164 -3.59 10.17 -1.13
CA GLN A 164 -3.71 9.13 -2.14
C GLN A 164 -4.38 7.88 -1.60
N GLN A 165 -4.98 7.12 -2.52
CA GLN A 165 -5.54 5.81 -2.27
C GLN A 165 -4.51 4.75 -2.64
N LEU A 166 -4.28 3.79 -1.74
CA LEU A 166 -3.36 2.69 -1.99
C LEU A 166 -4.04 1.56 -2.77
N PRO A 167 -3.27 0.79 -3.57
CA PRO A 167 -3.81 -0.36 -4.27
C PRO A 167 -4.33 -1.43 -3.29
N ASP A 168 -5.34 -2.15 -3.74
CA ASP A 168 -5.84 -3.36 -3.09
C ASP A 168 -5.17 -4.61 -3.70
N CYS A 169 -5.57 -5.79 -3.22
CA CYS A 169 -5.07 -7.07 -3.73
C CYS A 169 -5.50 -7.41 -5.17
N ARG A 170 -6.15 -6.50 -5.91
CA ARG A 170 -6.51 -6.75 -7.32
C ARG A 170 -5.34 -6.54 -8.27
N GLY A 171 -4.29 -5.84 -7.84
CA GLY A 171 -3.07 -5.65 -8.61
C GLY A 171 -2.20 -6.90 -8.67
N LEU A 172 -1.77 -7.31 -9.88
CA LEU A 172 -0.99 -8.54 -10.12
C LEU A 172 0.34 -8.61 -9.36
N GLU A 173 1.02 -7.49 -9.16
CA GLU A 173 2.31 -7.47 -8.46
C GLU A 173 2.14 -7.56 -6.93
N VAL A 174 1.18 -6.80 -6.40
CA VAL A 174 0.79 -6.82 -4.99
C VAL A 174 0.38 -8.24 -4.59
N TRP A 175 -0.37 -8.93 -5.45
CA TRP A 175 -0.86 -10.28 -5.22
C TRP A 175 0.23 -11.32 -4.95
N ASN A 176 1.36 -11.28 -5.66
CA ASN A 176 2.39 -12.32 -5.56
C ASN A 176 3.41 -12.05 -4.44
N SER A 177 3.55 -10.79 -4.00
CA SER A 177 4.61 -10.39 -3.07
C SER A 177 4.11 -10.15 -1.65
N ILE A 178 2.83 -9.85 -1.44
CA ILE A 178 2.29 -9.51 -0.12
C ILE A 178 1.47 -10.68 0.44
N PRO A 179 1.87 -11.27 1.59
CA PRO A 179 1.16 -12.37 2.24
C PRO A 179 -0.34 -12.15 2.38
N SER A 180 -0.75 -10.96 2.80
CA SER A 180 -2.15 -10.59 2.99
C SER A 180 -3.04 -10.75 1.75
N CYS A 181 -2.46 -10.82 0.54
CA CYS A 181 -3.21 -11.02 -0.68
C CYS A 181 -3.39 -12.49 -1.07
N TRP A 182 -2.40 -13.34 -0.84
CA TRP A 182 -2.45 -14.75 -1.27
C TRP A 182 -2.69 -15.74 -0.12
N ALA A 183 -2.46 -15.34 1.14
CA ALA A 183 -2.79 -16.10 2.34
C ALA A 183 -4.30 -16.06 2.67
N LEU A 184 -5.13 -15.70 1.69
CA LEU A 184 -6.58 -15.78 1.78
C LEU A 184 -7.03 -17.25 1.74
N PRO A 185 -8.15 -17.58 2.40
CA PRO A 185 -8.68 -18.93 2.39
C PRO A 185 -9.22 -19.30 1.01
N TRP A 186 -8.50 -20.16 0.30
CA TRP A 186 -8.87 -20.60 -1.03
C TRP A 186 -9.99 -21.63 -0.97
N LEU A 187 -11.07 -21.38 -1.72
CA LEU A 187 -12.19 -22.30 -1.83
C LEU A 187 -12.28 -22.83 -3.26
N ASN A 188 -12.16 -24.15 -3.39
CA ASN A 188 -12.45 -24.87 -4.62
C ASN A 188 -13.69 -25.76 -4.42
N VAL A 189 -14.42 -26.01 -5.50
CA VAL A 189 -15.63 -26.85 -5.47
C VAL A 189 -15.39 -28.02 -6.41
N SER A 190 -15.38 -29.23 -5.86
CA SER A 190 -15.42 -30.43 -6.68
C SER A 190 -16.80 -31.09 -6.55
N ALA A 191 -17.30 -31.60 -7.67
CA ALA A 191 -18.50 -32.41 -7.69
C ALA A 191 -18.11 -33.83 -8.11
N ASP A 192 -18.51 -34.81 -7.31
CA ASP A 192 -18.34 -36.23 -7.61
C ASP A 192 -19.69 -36.92 -7.44
N GLY A 193 -20.31 -37.28 -8.57
CA GLY A 193 -21.69 -37.76 -8.62
C GLY A 193 -22.67 -36.74 -8.01
N ASP A 194 -23.46 -37.18 -7.03
CA ASP A 194 -24.44 -36.34 -6.29
C ASP A 194 -23.80 -35.54 -5.14
N ASN A 195 -22.50 -35.72 -4.88
CA ASN A 195 -21.80 -35.07 -3.79
C ASN A 195 -21.07 -33.82 -4.29
N VAL A 196 -21.25 -32.72 -3.55
CA VAL A 196 -20.47 -31.49 -3.72
C VAL A 196 -19.52 -31.37 -2.55
N HIS A 197 -18.23 -31.26 -2.84
CA HIS A 197 -17.17 -31.08 -1.86
C HIS A 197 -16.64 -29.65 -1.95
N LEU A 198 -16.55 -29.01 -0.79
CA LEU A 198 -15.89 -27.72 -0.62
C LEU A 198 -14.46 -28.01 -0.16
N VAL A 199 -13.50 -27.80 -1.05
CA VAL A 199 -12.07 -28.01 -0.80
C VAL A 199 -11.48 -26.66 -0.38
N LEU A 200 -11.09 -26.56 0.89
CA LEU A 200 -10.47 -25.37 1.45
C LEU A 200 -8.96 -25.57 1.55
N ASN A 201 -8.20 -24.64 0.97
CA ASN A 201 -6.74 -24.60 1.09
C ASN A 201 -6.33 -23.36 1.88
N VAL A 202 -5.88 -23.57 3.12
CA VAL A 202 -5.58 -22.56 4.14
C VAL A 202 -4.31 -22.95 4.89
N SER A 203 -3.64 -21.98 5.51
CA SER A 203 -2.48 -22.25 6.37
C SER A 203 -2.88 -23.04 7.63
N GLU A 204 -1.96 -23.82 8.21
CA GLU A 204 -2.23 -24.75 9.32
C GLU A 204 -2.70 -24.06 10.62
N GLU A 205 -2.32 -22.78 10.79
CA GLU A 205 -2.58 -21.98 12.00
C GLU A 205 -3.74 -20.99 11.81
N GLN A 206 -4.40 -20.98 10.65
CA GLN A 206 -5.40 -19.96 10.33
C GLN A 206 -6.77 -20.30 10.93
N HIS A 207 -7.35 -19.35 11.65
CA HIS A 207 -8.70 -19.43 12.23
C HIS A 207 -9.71 -18.76 11.32
N PHE A 208 -10.74 -19.48 10.89
CA PHE A 208 -11.73 -18.91 9.97
C PHE A 208 -13.15 -19.44 10.20
N GLY A 209 -14.13 -18.55 10.03
CA GLY A 209 -15.54 -18.88 9.97
C GLY A 209 -16.00 -19.15 8.55
N LEU A 210 -16.57 -20.33 8.30
CA LEU A 210 -17.23 -20.67 7.04
C LEU A 210 -18.75 -20.55 7.19
N SER A 211 -19.39 -19.76 6.31
CA SER A 211 -20.84 -19.58 6.29
C SER A 211 -21.44 -19.95 4.94
N LEU A 212 -22.44 -20.83 4.96
CA LEU A 212 -23.27 -21.19 3.81
C LEU A 212 -24.64 -20.57 3.98
N TYR A 213 -25.10 -19.84 2.98
CA TYR A 213 -26.40 -19.21 2.97
C TYR A 213 -27.08 -19.29 1.61
N TRP A 214 -28.39 -19.10 1.62
CA TRP A 214 -29.18 -18.93 0.41
C TRP A 214 -29.30 -17.45 0.08
N ASN A 215 -28.77 -17.08 -1.08
CA ASN A 215 -28.91 -15.74 -1.61
C ASN A 215 -30.29 -15.60 -2.29
N GLN A 216 -31.12 -14.68 -1.80
CA GLN A 216 -32.48 -14.43 -2.31
C GLN A 216 -32.52 -13.07 -3.01
N VAL A 217 -33.34 -12.94 -4.06
CA VAL A 217 -33.43 -11.70 -4.85
C VAL A 217 -34.02 -10.53 -4.03
N GLN A 218 -34.85 -10.83 -3.03
CA GLN A 218 -35.40 -9.84 -2.10
C GLN A 218 -35.26 -10.36 -0.66
N GLY A 219 -34.82 -9.48 0.23
CA GLY A 219 -34.60 -9.77 1.65
C GLY A 219 -33.17 -10.22 1.99
N PRO A 220 -32.84 -10.28 3.29
CA PRO A 220 -31.51 -10.70 3.73
C PRO A 220 -31.24 -12.18 3.39
N PRO A 221 -29.98 -12.56 3.15
CA PRO A 221 -29.61 -13.93 2.89
C PRO A 221 -30.03 -14.86 4.03
N LYS A 222 -30.59 -16.04 3.69
CA LYS A 222 -31.03 -17.01 4.70
C LYS A 222 -29.86 -17.92 5.10
N PRO A 223 -29.41 -17.89 6.37
CA PRO A 223 -28.30 -18.73 6.81
C PRO A 223 -28.71 -20.21 6.77
N ARG A 224 -27.83 -21.07 6.24
CA ARG A 224 -28.05 -22.52 6.19
C ARG A 224 -27.10 -23.27 7.10
N TRP A 225 -25.86 -22.80 7.22
CA TRP A 225 -24.85 -23.41 8.07
C TRP A 225 -23.73 -22.41 8.35
N HIS A 226 -23.18 -22.45 9.57
CA HIS A 226 -22.04 -21.65 9.96
C HIS A 226 -21.16 -22.47 10.90
N LYS A 227 -19.84 -22.41 10.73
CA LYS A 227 -18.88 -23.07 11.61
C LYS A 227 -17.55 -22.33 11.62
N ASN A 228 -17.00 -22.18 12.82
CA ASN A 228 -15.62 -21.73 13.02
C ASN A 228 -14.69 -22.95 12.96
N LEU A 229 -13.63 -22.82 12.19
CA LEU A 229 -12.69 -23.88 11.87
C LEU A 229 -11.28 -23.43 12.24
N VAL A 230 -10.53 -24.35 12.86
CA VAL A 230 -9.13 -24.20 13.21
C VAL A 230 -8.46 -25.47 12.67
N ARG A 231 -7.66 -25.32 11.61
CA ARG A 231 -7.00 -26.39 10.83
C ARG A 231 -7.92 -27.26 9.94
N PRO A 232 -7.48 -27.59 8.71
CA PRO A 232 -7.81 -28.85 8.04
C PRO A 232 -6.66 -29.87 8.20
N PRO A 233 -6.86 -31.01 8.89
CA PRO A 233 -6.14 -32.23 8.53
C PRO A 233 -7.12 -33.40 8.41
N PRO A 234 -6.72 -34.46 7.69
CA PRO A 234 -7.38 -34.84 6.45
C PRO A 234 -8.87 -35.09 6.68
N SER A 235 -9.67 -34.04 6.58
CA SER A 235 -11.11 -34.18 6.57
C SER A 235 -11.60 -33.25 5.50
N GLN A 236 -11.75 -33.82 4.30
CA GLN A 236 -12.74 -33.34 3.35
C GLN A 236 -13.98 -32.97 4.17
N VAL A 237 -14.29 -31.68 4.27
CA VAL A 237 -15.51 -31.23 4.91
C VAL A 237 -16.63 -31.65 3.97
N HIS A 238 -17.10 -32.88 4.15
CA HIS A 238 -18.24 -33.45 3.46
C HIS A 238 -19.49 -32.76 3.99
N SER A 239 -19.77 -31.58 3.45
CA SER A 239 -21.12 -31.04 3.54
C SER A 239 -21.86 -31.54 2.31
N HIS A 240 -22.79 -32.50 2.49
CA HIS A 240 -23.72 -32.86 1.43
C HIS A 240 -24.58 -31.62 1.13
N CYS A 241 -24.18 -30.86 0.13
CA CYS A 241 -24.97 -29.80 -0.44
C CYS A 241 -25.74 -30.41 -1.61
N ARG A 242 -26.99 -30.84 -1.38
CA ARG A 242 -27.89 -31.18 -2.49
C ARG A 242 -28.05 -29.93 -3.37
N PRO A 243 -27.59 -29.94 -4.63
CA PRO A 243 -27.83 -28.84 -5.54
C PRO A 243 -29.34 -28.80 -5.84
N MET A 244 -30.02 -27.72 -5.46
CA MET A 244 -31.37 -27.43 -5.94
C MET A 244 -31.23 -26.50 -7.16
N PRO A 245 -31.91 -26.78 -8.28
CA PRO A 245 -31.61 -26.22 -9.61
C PRO A 245 -31.84 -24.71 -9.78
N VAL A 246 -32.26 -23.97 -8.75
CA VAL A 246 -32.74 -22.57 -8.90
C VAL A 246 -32.07 -21.56 -7.95
N GLN A 247 -31.10 -21.95 -7.12
CA GLN A 247 -30.56 -21.05 -6.08
C GLN A 247 -29.03 -20.96 -6.07
N ARG A 248 -28.51 -19.73 -6.19
CA ARG A 248 -27.09 -19.43 -5.99
C ARG A 248 -26.73 -19.67 -4.53
N THR A 249 -25.92 -20.70 -4.28
CA THR A 249 -25.26 -20.89 -2.98
C THR A 249 -24.02 -20.01 -2.98
N GLN A 250 -23.95 -19.09 -2.03
CA GLN A 250 -22.78 -18.21 -1.87
C GLN A 250 -22.10 -18.55 -0.54
N CYS A 251 -20.79 -18.76 -0.60
CA CYS A 251 -19.97 -19.05 0.56
C CYS A 251 -19.27 -17.76 0.99
N HIS A 252 -19.28 -17.48 2.29
CA HIS A 252 -18.47 -16.40 2.86
C HIS A 252 -17.48 -17.02 3.85
N ILE A 253 -16.20 -16.67 3.70
CA ILE A 253 -15.15 -17.04 4.65
C ILE A 253 -14.70 -15.75 5.32
N ARG A 254 -14.68 -15.76 6.66
CA ARG A 254 -14.19 -14.64 7.46
C ARG A 254 -13.05 -15.15 8.32
N GLU A 255 -11.92 -14.48 8.28
CA GLU A 255 -10.83 -14.72 9.23
C GLU A 255 -11.23 -14.11 10.59
N ASP A 256 -11.10 -14.90 11.65
CA ASP A 256 -11.33 -14.40 13.01
C ASP A 256 -10.04 -13.74 13.51
N PRO A 257 -10.09 -12.52 14.09
CA PRO A 257 -8.92 -11.81 14.59
C PRO A 257 -8.30 -12.45 15.84
#